data_AF-A0A936NWL8-F1
#
_entry.id   AF-A0A936NWL8-F1
#
_cell.length_a   1.000
_cell.length_b   1.000
_cell.length_c   1.000
_cell.angle_alpha   90.00
_cell.angle_beta   90.00
_cell.angle_gamma   90.00
#
_symmetry.space_group_name_H-M   'P 1'
#
loop_
_entity.id
_entity.type
_entity.pdbx_description
1 polymer ?
#
loop_
_entity_poly.entity_id
_entity_poly.type
_entity_poly.pdbx_seq_one_letter_code
_entity_poly.pdbx_strand_id
1 'polypeptide(L)' 'MADLMIEFHRHLAGKAPGNSSPMSVAEALRDASLKIMRMRGYRHPFYWAGFILVGDGY' A
#
# COMPACT_ATOMS: atom_id res chain seq x y z
N MET A 1 1.44 2.59 11.61
CA MET A 1 2.41 1.64 11.03
C MET A 1 1.70 0.42 10.45
N ALA A 2 0.76 -0.19 11.18
CA ALA A 2 0.02 -1.35 10.68
C ALA A 2 -0.87 -1.05 9.46
N ASP A 3 -1.47 0.15 9.37
CA ASP A 3 -2.46 0.49 8.34
C ASP A 3 -1.93 0.36 6.91
N LEU A 4 -0.68 0.76 6.66
CA LEU A 4 -0.07 0.64 5.32
C LEU A 4 0.03 -0.83 4.90
N MET A 5 0.55 -1.68 5.79
CA MET A 5 0.74 -3.10 5.50
C MET A 5 -0.59 -3.86 5.43
N ILE A 6 -1.62 -3.42 6.16
CA ILE A 6 -2.98 -3.96 6.07
C ILE A 6 -3.56 -3.66 4.68
N GLU A 7 -3.45 -2.42 4.20
CA GLU A 7 -3.95 -2.05 2.87
C GLU A 7 -3.16 -2.70 1.74
N PHE A 8 -1.83 -2.78 1.88
CA PHE A 8 -0.98 -3.51 0.94
C PHE A 8 -1.42 -4.97 0.76
N HIS A 9 -1.60 -5.71 1.86
CA HIS A 9 -2.04 -7.12 1.78
C HIS A 9 -3.48 -7.25 1.26
N ARG A 10 -4.35 -6.27 1.51
CA ARG A 10 -5.70 -6.24 0.90
C ARG A 10 -5.63 -6.11 -0.62
N HIS A 11 -4.73 -5.29 -1.14
CA HIS A 11 -4.52 -5.10 -2.57
C HIS A 11 -3.90 -6.34 -3.24
N LEU A 12 -2.92 -6.97 -2.58
CA LEU A 12 -2.36 -8.24 -3.02
C LEU A 12 -3.37 -9.38 -3.02
N ALA A 13 -4.27 -9.42 -2.04
CA ALA A 13 -5.31 -10.45 -1.98
C ALA A 13 -6.47 -10.23 -2.95
N GLY A 14 -6.47 -9.16 -3.75
CA GLY A 14 -7.60 -8.78 -4.61
C GLY A 14 -8.87 -8.46 -3.81
N LYS A 15 -8.72 -8.06 -2.54
CA LYS A 15 -9.83 -7.72 -1.62
C LYS A 15 -10.01 -6.21 -1.47
N ALA A 16 -9.38 -5.43 -2.36
CA ALA A 16 -9.46 -3.99 -2.36
C ALA A 16 -10.84 -3.54 -2.85
N PRO A 17 -11.50 -2.56 -2.20
CA PRO A 17 -12.77 -2.04 -2.68
C PRO A 17 -12.59 -1.40 -4.07
N GLY A 18 -13.25 -1.96 -5.08
CA GLY A 18 -13.19 -1.49 -6.47
C GLY A 18 -12.19 -2.22 -7.37
N ASN A 19 -11.45 -3.22 -6.87
CA ASN A 19 -10.61 -4.08 -7.69
C ASN A 19 -10.68 -5.54 -7.22
N SER A 20 -11.16 -6.43 -8.09
CA SER A 20 -11.35 -7.86 -7.80
C SER A 20 -10.15 -8.73 -8.18
N SER A 21 -9.12 -8.13 -8.78
CA SER A 21 -7.90 -8.82 -9.22
C SER A 21 -6.72 -8.48 -8.31
N PRO A 22 -5.89 -9.47 -7.92
CA PRO A 22 -4.62 -9.24 -7.24
C PRO A 22 -3.76 -8.22 -8.02
N MET A 23 -3.29 -7.17 -7.34
CA MET A 23 -2.31 -6.24 -7.91
C MET A 23 -0.90 -6.85 -7.85
N SER A 24 -0.01 -6.38 -8.72
CA SER A 24 1.42 -6.64 -8.55
C SER A 24 1.93 -6.07 -7.22
N VAL A 25 3.06 -6.60 -6.71
CA VAL A 25 3.64 -6.15 -5.43
C VAL A 25 3.98 -4.67 -5.48
N ALA A 26 4.51 -4.19 -6.61
CA ALA A 26 4.83 -2.79 -6.82
C ALA A 26 3.59 -1.90 -6.79
N GLU A 27 2.52 -2.28 -7.48
CA GLU A 27 1.28 -1.51 -7.53
C GLU A 27 0.56 -1.48 -6.19
N ALA A 28 0.49 -2.63 -5.51
CA ALA A 28 -0.13 -2.74 -4.19
C ALA A 28 0.55 -1.82 -3.17
N LEU A 29 1.90 -1.80 -3.15
CA LEU A 29 2.66 -0.99 -2.20
C LEU A 29 2.51 0.50 -2.51
N ARG A 30 2.57 0.87 -3.79
CA ARG A 30 2.40 2.25 -4.23
C ARG A 30 1.01 2.78 -3.85
N ASP A 31 -0.04 2.03 -4.11
CA ASP A 31 -1.41 2.48 -3.87
C ASP A 31 -1.74 2.57 -2.37
N ALA A 32 -1.27 1.61 -1.57
CA ALA A 32 -1.36 1.67 -0.11
C ALA A 32 -0.64 2.91 0.45
N SER A 33 0.56 3.23 -0.06
CA SER A 33 1.34 4.40 0.34
C SER A 33 0.62 5.70 0.02
N LEU A 34 0.08 5.83 -1.20
CA LEU A 34 -0.69 7.01 -1.63
C LEU A 34 -1.96 7.20 -0.79
N LYS A 35 -2.64 6.11 -0.42
CA LYS A 35 -3.82 6.15 0.44
C LYS A 35 -3.49 6.69 1.84
N ILE A 36 -2.42 6.19 2.45
CA ILE A 36 -1.93 6.66 3.76
C ILE A 36 -1.56 8.14 3.70
N MET A 37 -0.84 8.59 2.64
CA MET A 37 -0.46 9.99 2.46
C MET A 37 -1.67 10.94 2.35
N ARG A 38 -2.79 10.47 1.81
CA ARG A 38 -4.03 11.25 1.65
C ARG A 38 -4.86 11.35 2.94
N MET A 39 -4.67 10.43 3.90
CA MET A 39 -5.41 10.45 5.17
C MET A 39 -4.93 11.59 6.09
N ARG A 40 -5.88 12.37 6.61
CA ARG A 40 -5.62 13.36 7.68
C ARG A 40 -5.19 12.59 8.95
N GLY A 41 -3.94 12.78 9.38
CA GLY A 41 -3.34 12.10 10.52
C GLY A 41 -2.05 11.32 10.19
N TYR A 42 -1.89 10.89 8.93
CA TYR A 42 -0.75 10.04 8.51
C TYR A 42 0.21 10.72 7.53
N ARG A 43 0.18 12.06 7.45
CA ARG A 43 1.04 12.83 6.54
C ARG A 43 2.52 12.79 6.92
N HIS A 44 2.83 12.48 8.18
CA HIS A 44 4.21 12.43 8.64
C HIS A 44 4.96 11.26 7.95
N PRO A 45 6.19 11.48 7.43
CA PRO A 45 6.97 10.46 6.72
C PRO A 45 7.14 9.15 7.48
N PHE A 46 7.12 9.20 8.81
CA PHE A 46 7.16 8.02 9.69
C PHE A 46 6.14 6.94 9.31
N TYR A 47 4.99 7.29 8.73
CA TYR A 47 3.92 6.32 8.47
C TYR A 47 4.01 5.60 7.13
N TRP A 48 4.82 6.10 6.18
CA TRP A 48 4.88 5.56 4.81
C TRP A 48 6.30 5.39 4.27
N ALA A 49 7.29 6.16 4.74
CA ALA A 49 8.66 6.11 4.24
C ALA A 49 9.48 4.91 4.75
N GLY A 50 8.93 4.12 5.68
CA GLY A 50 9.61 2.94 6.24
C GLY A 50 9.59 1.70 5.35
N PHE A 51 8.80 1.71 4.27
CA PHE A 51 8.63 0.56 3.40
C PHE A 51 9.18 0.86 2.00
N ILE A 52 10.12 0.04 1.54
CA ILE A 52 10.70 0.12 0.20
C ILE A 52 10.55 -1.23 -0.50
N LEU A 53 10.32 -1.20 -1.80
CA LEU A 53 10.39 -2.37 -2.67
C LEU A 53 11.78 -2.44 -3.30
N VAL A 54 12.39 -3.62 -3.27
CA VAL A 54 13.65 -3.91 -3.96
C VAL A 54 13.41 -5.11 -4.86
N GLY A 55 13.68 -4.96 -6.17
CA GLY A 55 13.39 -5.96 -7.19
C GLY A 55 12.34 -5.51 -8.20
N ASP A 56 11.93 -6.42 -9.09
CA ASP A 56 11.04 -6.18 -10.23
C ASP A 56 9.54 -6.28 -9.91
N GLY A 57 9.16 -6.76 -8.72
CA GLY A 57 7.81 -6.62 -8.17
C GLY A 57 6.67 -7.21 -9.03
N TYR A 58 7.01 -8.11 -9.96
CA TYR A 58 6.16 -8.72 -10.97
C TYR A 58 5.72 -10.13 -10.58
#